data_AF-A0A949X571-F1
#
_entry.id   AF-A0A949X571-F1
#
_cell.length_a   1.000
_cell.length_b   1.000
_cell.length_c   1.000
_cell.angle_alpha   90.00
_cell.angle_beta   90.00
_cell.angle_gamma   90.00
#
_symmetry.space_group_name_H-M   'P 1'
#
loop_
_entity.id
_entity.type
_entity.pdbx_description
1 polymer ?
#
loop_
_entity_poly.entity_id
_entity_poly.type
_entity_poly.pdbx_seq_one_letter_code
_entity_poly.pdbx_strand_id
1 'polypeptide(L)'
;MTNHQVAQPRSGSGASRYRRNFRQFLKFGIVGASGVVVNFLTVVVVKKILDGGFGIHEEDAAMNLLGTQFHIRWFHIILTIAFLVANMSNFQLNRMWTFRTSHRPSWLKQFIPFLIAGLGALVVTQVVSTLLINPESPVALPSDIFDGSTGLRTKLYWAALAGTAVAMPVNFVVNKLWTFRKTRVVLEQAPV
;
A
#
# COMPACT_ATOMS: atom_id res chain seq x y z
N MET A 1 -52.23 25.78 -13.58
CA MET A 1 -50.88 26.10 -14.10
C MET A 1 -49.97 26.32 -12.90
N THR A 2 -49.28 25.28 -12.45
CA THR A 2 -48.40 25.31 -11.27
C THR A 2 -46.98 25.67 -11.70
N ASN A 3 -46.47 26.78 -11.19
CA ASN A 3 -45.12 27.26 -11.46
C ASN A 3 -44.08 26.28 -10.88
N HIS A 4 -43.36 25.58 -11.76
CA HIS A 4 -42.20 24.78 -11.41
C HIS A 4 -40.99 25.69 -11.18
N GLN A 5 -40.74 26.09 -9.92
CA GLN A 5 -39.45 26.70 -9.58
C GLN A 5 -38.41 25.60 -9.33
N VAL A 6 -37.54 25.42 -10.32
CA VAL A 6 -36.32 24.61 -10.18
C VAL A 6 -35.39 25.32 -9.19
N ALA A 7 -35.31 24.82 -7.95
CA ALA A 7 -34.29 25.25 -7.01
C ALA A 7 -32.90 24.83 -7.56
N GLN A 8 -32.13 25.80 -8.05
CA GLN A 8 -30.79 25.53 -8.54
C GLN A 8 -29.87 25.10 -7.38
N PRO A 9 -29.05 24.05 -7.56
CA PRO A 9 -28.05 23.67 -6.56
C PRO A 9 -27.07 24.83 -6.39
N ARG A 10 -26.90 25.33 -5.17
CA ARG A 10 -25.89 26.36 -4.85
C ARG A 10 -24.55 25.90 -5.41
N SER A 11 -24.08 26.58 -6.45
CA SER A 11 -22.85 26.28 -7.16
C SER A 11 -21.65 26.59 -6.26
N GLY A 12 -21.28 25.62 -5.43
CA GLY A 12 -19.95 25.63 -4.82
C GLY A 12 -18.93 25.66 -5.95
N SER A 13 -18.28 26.81 -6.17
CA SER A 13 -17.35 27.05 -7.28
C SER A 13 -16.39 25.88 -7.46
N GLY A 14 -16.11 25.46 -8.71
CA GLY A 14 -15.26 24.31 -9.02
C GLY A 14 -13.90 24.34 -8.31
N ALA A 15 -13.38 25.53 -8.03
CA ALA A 15 -12.18 25.78 -7.24
C ALA A 15 -12.25 25.22 -5.80
N SER A 16 -13.42 25.27 -5.15
CA SER A 16 -13.62 24.74 -3.79
C SER A 16 -13.63 23.20 -3.74
N ARG A 17 -14.09 22.53 -4.81
CA ARG A 17 -14.02 21.07 -4.96
C ARG A 17 -12.59 20.62 -5.27
N TYR A 18 -11.91 21.35 -6.16
CA TYR A 18 -10.52 21.06 -6.52
C TYR A 18 -9.57 21.18 -5.31
N ARG A 19 -9.64 22.27 -4.52
CA ARG A 19 -8.82 22.46 -3.31
C ARG A 19 -9.06 21.39 -2.23
N ARG A 20 -10.30 20.90 -2.09
CA ARG A 20 -10.62 19.80 -1.14
C ARG A 20 -10.03 18.47 -1.58
N ASN A 21 -10.16 18.11 -2.86
CA ASN A 21 -9.57 16.89 -3.41
C ASN A 21 -8.04 16.91 -3.34
N PHE A 22 -7.42 18.06 -3.63
CA PHE A 22 -5.96 18.22 -3.53
C PHE A 22 -5.45 18.09 -2.09
N ARG A 23 -6.15 18.65 -1.10
CA ARG A 23 -5.81 18.45 0.33
C ARG A 23 -5.94 17.00 0.77
N GLN A 24 -6.93 16.26 0.26
CA GLN A 24 -7.08 14.83 0.55
C GLN A 24 -5.94 14.01 -0.07
N PHE A 25 -5.53 14.35 -1.29
CA PHE A 25 -4.37 13.76 -1.94
C PHE A 25 -3.08 14.01 -1.16
N LEU A 26 -2.83 15.24 -0.70
CA LEU A 26 -1.63 15.57 0.07
C LEU A 26 -1.58 14.82 1.42
N LYS A 27 -2.71 14.72 2.11
CA LYS A 27 -2.81 13.92 3.35
C LYS A 27 -2.55 12.44 3.09
N PHE A 28 -3.10 11.91 1.99
CA PHE A 28 -2.84 10.53 1.57
C PHE A 28 -1.36 10.32 1.24
N GLY A 29 -0.71 11.28 0.58
CA GLY A 29 0.72 11.26 0.29
C GLY A 29 1.59 11.27 1.56
N ILE A 30 1.27 12.11 2.55
CA ILE A 30 2.00 12.16 3.83
C ILE A 30 1.88 10.84 4.60
N VAL A 31 0.66 10.29 4.70
CA VAL A 31 0.46 8.98 5.36
C VAL A 31 1.16 7.88 4.54
N GLY A 32 1.08 7.93 3.22
CA GLY A 32 1.81 7.02 2.34
C GLY A 32 3.32 7.04 2.59
N ALA A 33 3.92 8.23 2.72
CA ALA A 33 5.34 8.39 3.02
C ALA A 33 5.72 7.77 4.38
N SER A 34 4.89 7.96 5.42
CA SER A 34 5.13 7.29 6.71
C SER A 34 5.08 5.76 6.59
N GLY A 35 4.18 5.24 5.74
CA GLY A 35 4.10 3.83 5.43
C GLY A 35 5.38 3.29 4.77
N VAL A 36 5.99 4.04 3.86
CA VAL A 36 7.28 3.65 3.24
C VAL A 36 8.37 3.51 4.29
N VAL A 37 8.46 4.45 5.23
CA VAL A 37 9.44 4.40 6.32
C VAL A 37 9.21 3.18 7.23
N VAL A 38 7.97 2.96 7.66
CA VAL A 38 7.61 1.80 8.49
C VAL A 38 7.89 0.49 7.75
N ASN A 39 7.57 0.43 6.46
CA ASN A 39 7.85 -0.73 5.62
C ASN A 39 9.36 -1.03 5.59
N PHE A 40 10.17 -0.02 5.27
CA PHE A 40 11.62 -0.17 5.19
C PHE A 40 12.23 -0.61 6.52
N LEU A 41 11.85 0.04 7.63
CA LEU A 41 12.32 -0.34 8.97
C LEU A 41 11.93 -1.78 9.30
N THR A 42 10.72 -2.21 8.94
CA THR A 42 10.28 -3.59 9.17
C THR A 42 11.11 -4.58 8.36
N VAL A 43 11.42 -4.29 7.08
CA VAL A 43 12.31 -5.14 6.27
C VAL A 43 13.68 -5.30 6.95
N VAL A 44 14.28 -4.19 7.40
CA VAL A 44 15.59 -4.21 8.06
C VAL A 44 15.55 -5.03 9.35
N VAL A 45 14.54 -4.80 10.19
CA VAL A 45 14.40 -5.49 11.48
C VAL A 45 14.18 -6.99 11.27
N VAL A 46 13.23 -7.37 10.42
CA VAL A 46 12.90 -8.79 10.19
C VAL A 46 14.09 -9.50 9.55
N LYS A 47 14.76 -8.92 8.54
CA LYS A 47 15.97 -9.50 7.95
C LYS A 47 17.04 -9.73 9.02
N LYS A 48 17.35 -8.71 9.85
CA LYS A 48 18.37 -8.84 10.90
C LYS A 48 18.03 -9.91 11.94
N ILE A 49 16.76 -10.04 12.30
CA ILE A 49 16.31 -11.09 13.23
C ILE A 49 16.48 -12.48 12.61
N LEU A 50 16.09 -12.67 11.35
CA LEU A 50 16.20 -13.95 10.66
C LEU A 50 17.67 -14.35 10.44
N ASP A 51 18.47 -13.42 9.95
CA ASP A 51 19.88 -13.61 9.63
C ASP A 51 20.70 -13.83 10.92
N GLY A 52 20.67 -12.87 11.85
CA GLY A 52 21.47 -12.95 13.08
C GLY A 52 20.90 -13.85 14.17
N GLY A 53 19.59 -14.11 14.18
CA GLY A 53 18.93 -14.93 15.21
C GLY A 53 18.70 -16.38 14.80
N PHE A 54 18.48 -16.65 13.51
CA PHE A 54 18.11 -17.98 13.00
C PHE A 54 19.01 -18.49 11.88
N GLY A 55 19.99 -17.70 11.40
CA GLY A 55 20.85 -18.07 10.27
C GLY A 55 20.11 -18.18 8.93
N ILE A 56 18.91 -17.59 8.84
CA ILE A 56 18.06 -17.65 7.65
C ILE A 56 18.34 -16.42 6.80
N HIS A 57 18.86 -16.65 5.59
CA HIS A 57 19.16 -15.59 4.64
C HIS A 57 17.93 -15.29 3.78
N GLU A 58 17.80 -14.05 3.31
CA GLU A 58 16.66 -13.60 2.51
C GLU A 58 16.48 -14.38 1.20
N GLU A 59 17.56 -14.92 0.63
CA GLU A 59 17.52 -15.69 -0.60
C GLU A 59 17.20 -17.17 -0.37
N ASP A 60 17.23 -17.66 0.86
CA ASP A 60 16.97 -19.06 1.16
C ASP A 60 15.55 -19.46 0.74
N ALA A 61 15.39 -20.70 0.26
CA ALA A 61 14.08 -21.24 -0.08
C ALA A 61 13.28 -21.48 1.20
N ALA A 62 12.11 -20.86 1.31
CA ALA A 62 11.20 -21.09 2.43
C ALA A 62 10.24 -22.25 2.12
N MET A 63 9.66 -22.26 0.91
CA MET A 63 8.78 -23.33 0.46
C MET A 63 8.74 -23.43 -1.06
N ASN A 64 8.44 -24.63 -1.55
CA ASN A 64 8.19 -24.87 -2.96
C ASN A 64 6.84 -24.29 -3.39
N LEU A 65 6.79 -23.69 -4.58
CA LEU A 65 5.55 -23.14 -5.12
C LEU A 65 4.75 -24.26 -5.80
N LEU A 66 3.79 -24.82 -5.05
CA LEU A 66 2.79 -25.78 -5.57
C LEU A 66 3.40 -27.02 -6.26
N GLY A 67 4.58 -27.48 -5.83
CA GLY A 67 5.27 -28.63 -6.43
C GLY A 67 6.05 -28.32 -7.71
N THR A 68 6.20 -27.04 -8.07
CA THR A 68 6.95 -26.61 -9.26
C THR A 68 8.42 -26.38 -8.95
N GLN A 69 9.25 -26.07 -9.96
CA GLN A 69 10.64 -25.66 -9.75
C GLN A 69 10.80 -24.29 -9.06
N PHE A 70 9.73 -23.49 -8.98
CA PHE A 70 9.76 -22.17 -8.38
C PHE A 70 9.65 -22.27 -6.86
N HIS A 71 10.37 -21.40 -6.15
CA HIS A 71 10.41 -21.38 -4.69
C HIS A 71 9.96 -20.02 -4.18
N ILE A 72 9.08 -20.03 -3.18
CA ILE A 72 8.88 -18.87 -2.32
C ILE A 72 10.11 -18.80 -1.41
N ARG A 73 10.95 -17.81 -1.67
CA ARG A 73 12.13 -17.49 -0.86
C ARG A 73 11.77 -16.59 0.32
N TRP A 74 12.61 -16.55 1.34
CA TRP A 74 12.38 -15.78 2.56
C TRP A 74 12.16 -14.29 2.33
N PHE A 75 12.78 -13.69 1.31
CA PHE A 75 12.53 -12.28 0.99
C PHE A 75 11.04 -12.00 0.70
N HIS A 76 10.31 -12.93 0.06
CA HIS A 76 8.87 -12.76 -0.19
C HIS A 76 8.09 -12.66 1.12
N ILE A 77 8.46 -13.47 2.10
CA ILE A 77 7.86 -13.49 3.44
C ILE A 77 8.20 -12.18 4.18
N ILE A 78 9.47 -11.76 4.15
CA ILE A 78 9.92 -10.50 4.77
C ILE A 78 9.15 -9.30 4.20
N LEU A 79 9.04 -9.20 2.87
CA LEU A 79 8.30 -8.12 2.21
C LEU A 79 6.81 -8.15 2.52
N THR A 80 6.22 -9.35 2.69
CA THR A 80 4.81 -9.50 3.08
C THR A 80 4.59 -9.03 4.51
N ILE A 81 5.47 -9.40 5.46
CA ILE A 81 5.40 -8.93 6.85
C ILE A 81 5.54 -7.40 6.89
N ALA A 82 6.51 -6.85 6.17
CA ALA A 82 6.73 -5.41 6.10
C ALA A 82 5.51 -4.66 5.56
N PHE A 83 4.89 -5.17 4.50
CA PHE A 83 3.64 -4.63 3.97
C PHE A 83 2.53 -4.66 5.01
N LEU A 84 2.33 -5.78 5.72
CA LEU A 84 1.26 -5.90 6.72
C LEU A 84 1.45 -4.89 7.87
N VAL A 85 2.68 -4.75 8.38
CA VAL A 85 3.00 -3.78 9.44
C VAL A 85 2.82 -2.33 8.95
N ALA A 86 3.29 -2.01 7.75
CA ALA A 86 3.12 -0.69 7.16
C ALA A 86 1.64 -0.37 6.87
N ASN A 87 0.88 -1.34 6.35
CA ASN A 87 -0.55 -1.19 6.05
C ASN A 87 -1.36 -0.98 7.34
N MET A 88 -1.05 -1.75 8.38
CA MET A 88 -1.59 -1.59 9.74
C MET A 88 -1.31 -0.18 10.30
N SER A 89 -0.06 0.28 10.22
CA SER A 89 0.33 1.62 10.67
C SER A 89 -0.40 2.71 9.90
N ASN A 90 -0.46 2.61 8.57
CA ASN A 90 -1.20 3.54 7.72
C ASN A 90 -2.70 3.58 8.04
N PHE A 91 -3.31 2.42 8.28
CA PHE A 91 -4.71 2.34 8.69
C PHE A 91 -4.94 3.05 10.02
N GLN A 92 -4.10 2.75 11.01
CA GLN A 92 -4.24 3.30 12.35
C GLN A 92 -4.03 4.82 12.35
N LEU A 93 -3.05 5.33 11.60
CA LEU A 93 -2.83 6.77 11.41
C LEU A 93 -4.04 7.44 10.73
N ASN A 94 -4.57 6.84 9.66
CA ASN A 94 -5.77 7.35 8.99
C ASN A 94 -6.99 7.36 9.91
N ARG A 95 -7.17 6.34 10.74
CA ARG A 95 -8.28 6.21 11.71
C ARG A 95 -8.16 7.21 12.86
N MET A 96 -6.94 7.45 13.37
CA MET A 96 -6.70 8.33 14.51
C MET A 96 -6.68 9.81 14.14
N TRP A 97 -6.22 10.16 12.94
CA TRP A 97 -6.00 11.55 12.53
C TRP A 97 -6.92 12.00 11.40
N THR A 98 -6.91 11.31 10.27
CA THR A 98 -7.58 11.78 9.04
C THR A 98 -9.11 11.73 9.14
N PHE A 99 -9.68 10.71 9.77
CA PHE A 99 -11.13 10.45 9.83
C PHE A 99 -11.68 10.34 11.26
N ARG A 100 -11.43 11.37 12.09
CA ARG A 100 -12.04 11.42 13.43
C ARG A 100 -13.55 11.62 13.34
N THR A 101 -14.32 10.60 13.74
CA THR A 101 -15.79 10.67 13.88
C THR A 101 -16.25 10.29 15.29
N SER A 102 -17.40 10.80 15.72
CA SER A 102 -18.00 10.55 17.04
C SER A 102 -18.61 9.16 17.19
N HIS A 103 -19.12 8.56 16.10
CA HIS A 103 -19.50 7.14 16.04
C HIS A 103 -18.54 6.39 15.12
N ARG A 104 -17.82 5.40 15.66
CA ARG A 104 -16.81 4.62 14.91
C ARG A 104 -17.28 3.18 14.75
N PRO A 105 -17.35 2.66 13.51
CA PRO A 105 -17.50 1.22 13.28
C PRO A 105 -16.35 0.44 13.94
N SER A 106 -16.56 -0.86 14.16
CA SER A 106 -15.53 -1.73 14.72
C SER A 106 -14.24 -1.69 13.90
N TRP A 107 -13.10 -1.93 14.56
CA TRP A 107 -11.78 -1.80 13.96
C TRP A 107 -11.61 -2.70 12.73
N LEU A 108 -11.98 -3.99 12.87
CA LEU A 108 -11.86 -4.98 11.80
C LEU A 108 -12.73 -4.68 10.58
N LYS A 109 -13.96 -4.18 10.77
CA LYS A 109 -14.87 -3.84 9.66
C LYS A 109 -14.32 -2.75 8.74
N GLN A 110 -13.39 -1.93 9.23
CA GLN A 110 -12.70 -0.91 8.43
C GLN A 110 -11.33 -1.38 7.94
N PHE A 111 -10.60 -2.15 8.77
CA PHE A 111 -9.26 -2.62 8.41
C PHE A 111 -9.28 -3.62 7.26
N ILE A 112 -10.20 -4.59 7.24
CA ILE A 112 -10.21 -5.63 6.18
C ILE A 112 -10.38 -5.03 4.78
N PRO A 113 -11.34 -4.13 4.50
CA PRO A 113 -11.42 -3.46 3.20
C PRO A 113 -10.15 -2.64 2.86
N PHE A 114 -9.56 -1.98 3.87
CA PHE A 114 -8.31 -1.22 3.69
C PHE A 114 -7.13 -2.12 3.33
N LEU A 115 -7.01 -3.28 3.98
CA LEU A 115 -6.01 -4.30 3.69
C LEU A 115 -6.19 -4.86 2.28
N ILE A 116 -7.42 -5.23 1.90
CA ILE A 116 -7.74 -5.75 0.57
C ILE A 116 -7.37 -4.74 -0.51
N ALA A 117 -7.68 -3.46 -0.31
CA ALA A 117 -7.28 -2.39 -1.23
C ALA A 117 -5.75 -2.30 -1.40
N GLY A 118 -4.99 -2.62 -0.34
CA GLY A 118 -3.53 -2.64 -0.35
C GLY A 118 -2.90 -3.87 -1.03
N LEU A 119 -3.64 -4.97 -1.26
CA LEU A 119 -3.05 -6.20 -1.81
C LEU A 119 -2.47 -6.02 -3.23
N GLY A 120 -3.06 -5.13 -4.05
CA GLY A 120 -2.49 -4.82 -5.35
C GLY A 120 -1.08 -4.21 -5.26
N ALA A 121 -0.85 -3.37 -4.24
CA ALA A 121 0.46 -2.79 -3.96
C ALA A 121 1.46 -3.85 -3.49
N LEU A 122 1.01 -4.81 -2.68
CA LEU A 122 1.81 -5.96 -2.26
C LEU A 122 2.26 -6.80 -3.47
N VAL A 123 1.33 -7.15 -4.36
CA VAL A 123 1.65 -7.94 -5.57
C VAL A 123 2.70 -7.23 -6.42
N VAL A 124 2.53 -5.92 -6.67
CA VAL A 124 3.52 -5.14 -7.43
C VAL A 124 4.88 -5.14 -6.74
N THR A 125 4.90 -4.97 -5.42
CA THR A 125 6.14 -4.99 -4.63
C THR A 125 6.84 -6.35 -4.75
N GLN A 126 6.10 -7.46 -4.68
CA GLN A 126 6.64 -8.82 -4.84
C GLN A 126 7.23 -9.03 -6.23
N VAL A 127 6.49 -8.66 -7.28
CA VAL A 127 6.94 -8.81 -8.68
C VAL A 127 8.21 -8.00 -8.92
N VAL A 128 8.21 -6.71 -8.58
CA VAL A 128 9.37 -5.85 -8.77
C VAL A 128 10.56 -6.37 -7.96
N SER A 129 10.36 -6.75 -6.71
CA SER A 129 11.46 -7.25 -5.88
C SER A 129 12.02 -8.57 -6.40
N THR A 130 11.17 -9.46 -6.92
CA THR A 130 11.60 -10.72 -7.55
C THR A 130 12.46 -10.44 -8.78
N LEU A 131 12.05 -9.51 -9.63
CA LEU A 131 12.81 -9.11 -10.82
C LEU A 131 14.15 -8.46 -10.48
N LEU A 132 14.23 -7.72 -9.37
CA LEU A 132 15.45 -7.04 -8.94
C LEU A 132 16.43 -7.97 -8.21
N ILE A 133 15.94 -8.99 -7.49
CA ILE A 133 16.79 -9.90 -6.71
C ILE A 133 17.25 -11.08 -7.55
N ASN A 134 16.42 -11.62 -8.44
CA ASN A 134 16.74 -12.79 -9.25
C ASN A 134 17.91 -12.49 -10.21
N PRO A 135 19.08 -13.16 -10.08
CA PRO A 135 20.24 -12.91 -10.95
C PRO A 135 19.99 -13.17 -12.44
N GLU A 136 19.07 -14.08 -12.76
CA GLU A 136 18.69 -14.42 -14.14
C GLU A 136 17.75 -13.38 -14.77
N SER A 137 17.31 -12.39 -13.99
CA SER A 137 16.44 -11.33 -14.49
C SER A 137 17.22 -10.29 -15.30
N PRO A 138 16.70 -9.82 -16.45
CA PRO A 138 17.34 -8.76 -17.23
C PRO A 138 17.50 -7.42 -16.48
N VAL A 139 16.74 -7.24 -15.41
CA VAL A 139 16.75 -6.03 -14.57
C VAL A 139 17.28 -6.31 -13.17
N ALA A 140 18.00 -7.42 -12.97
CA ALA A 140 18.60 -7.77 -11.69
C ALA A 140 19.52 -6.65 -11.18
N LEU A 141 19.52 -6.44 -9.87
CA LEU A 141 20.49 -5.57 -9.22
C LEU A 141 21.89 -6.20 -9.34
N PRO A 142 22.91 -5.43 -9.79
CA PRO A 142 24.26 -5.94 -9.98
C PRO A 142 24.85 -6.52 -8.68
N SER A 143 25.28 -7.79 -8.70
CA SER A 143 25.81 -8.48 -7.52
C SER A 143 27.17 -7.95 -7.07
N ASP A 144 27.94 -7.32 -7.97
CA ASP A 144 29.23 -6.68 -7.69
C ASP A 144 29.08 -5.38 -6.86
N ILE A 145 27.94 -4.70 -7.01
CA ILE A 145 27.60 -3.51 -6.21
C ILE A 145 26.80 -3.90 -4.97
N PHE A 146 25.81 -4.77 -5.14
CA PHE A 146 24.91 -5.20 -4.08
C PHE A 146 25.27 -6.61 -3.62
N ASP A 147 26.46 -6.72 -3.02
CA ASP A 147 27.07 -7.98 -2.56
C ASP A 147 26.64 -8.39 -1.14
N GLY A 148 25.80 -7.60 -0.47
CA GLY A 148 25.36 -7.86 0.90
C GLY A 148 26.39 -7.58 2.00
N SER A 149 27.60 -7.12 1.68
CA SER A 149 28.67 -6.87 2.67
C SER A 149 28.35 -5.79 3.70
N THR A 150 27.47 -4.85 3.34
CA THR A 150 26.95 -3.82 4.23
C THR A 150 25.45 -3.65 4.01
N GLY A 151 24.76 -2.98 4.94
CA GLY A 151 23.33 -2.71 4.78
C GLY A 151 22.99 -1.97 3.49
N LEU A 152 23.80 -0.99 3.07
CA LEU A 152 23.57 -0.28 1.80
C LEU A 152 23.87 -1.14 0.56
N ARG A 153 24.59 -2.25 0.72
CA ARG A 153 24.88 -3.22 -0.36
C ARG A 153 23.93 -4.42 -0.33
N THR A 154 22.93 -4.44 0.56
CA THR A 154 21.91 -5.50 0.61
C THR A 154 20.85 -5.31 -0.49
N LYS A 155 20.76 -6.23 -1.46
CA LYS A 155 19.77 -6.18 -2.57
C LYS A 155 18.34 -6.05 -2.08
N LEU A 156 17.96 -6.79 -1.05
CA LEU A 156 16.61 -6.79 -0.49
C LEU A 156 16.12 -5.38 -0.13
N TYR A 157 16.99 -4.53 0.42
CA TYR A 157 16.61 -3.19 0.86
C TYR A 157 16.25 -2.30 -0.33
N TRP A 158 17.04 -2.36 -1.39
CA TRP A 158 16.78 -1.60 -2.61
C TRP A 158 15.59 -2.15 -3.40
N ALA A 159 15.47 -3.48 -3.47
CA ALA A 159 14.33 -4.15 -4.06
C ALA A 159 13.02 -3.76 -3.36
N ALA A 160 13.01 -3.76 -2.01
CA ALA A 160 11.87 -3.33 -1.21
C ALA A 160 11.49 -1.87 -1.46
N LEU A 161 12.46 -0.96 -1.50
CA LEU A 161 12.25 0.47 -1.76
C LEU A 161 11.71 0.70 -3.17
N ALA A 162 12.35 0.12 -4.18
CA ALA A 162 11.94 0.23 -5.58
C ALA A 162 10.54 -0.35 -5.78
N GLY A 163 10.28 -1.55 -5.25
CA GLY A 163 8.97 -2.19 -5.30
C GLY A 163 7.88 -1.34 -4.67
N THR A 164 8.15 -0.77 -3.49
CA THR A 164 7.21 0.13 -2.80
C THR A 164 6.97 1.42 -3.60
N ALA A 165 8.02 2.01 -4.19
CA ALA A 165 7.91 3.21 -5.01
C ALA A 165 7.04 2.97 -6.25
N VAL A 166 7.23 1.84 -6.93
CA VAL A 166 6.42 1.43 -8.10
C VAL A 166 4.98 1.06 -7.70
N ALA A 167 4.80 0.48 -6.51
CA ALA A 167 3.49 0.12 -5.99
C ALA A 167 2.64 1.32 -5.56
N MET A 168 3.26 2.45 -5.20
CA MET A 168 2.56 3.64 -4.70
C MET A 168 1.54 4.21 -5.70
N PRO A 169 1.87 4.42 -6.99
CA PRO A 169 0.88 4.81 -8.01
C PRO A 169 -0.28 3.81 -8.15
N VAL A 170 0.01 2.51 -8.11
CA VAL A 170 -1.01 1.45 -8.23
C VAL A 170 -1.97 1.51 -7.05
N ASN A 171 -1.44 1.64 -5.83
CA ASN A 171 -2.23 1.79 -4.62
C ASN A 171 -3.14 3.04 -4.70
N PHE A 172 -2.63 4.15 -5.23
CA PHE A 172 -3.42 5.36 -5.43
C PHE A 172 -4.56 5.14 -6.44
N VAL A 173 -4.30 4.50 -7.57
CA VAL A 173 -5.31 4.21 -8.60
C VAL A 173 -6.40 3.29 -8.06
N VAL A 174 -6.04 2.21 -7.37
CA VAL A 174 -7.00 1.27 -6.76
C VAL A 174 -7.89 2.00 -5.76
N ASN A 175 -7.30 2.77 -4.84
CA ASN A 175 -8.07 3.54 -3.86
C ASN A 175 -8.96 4.60 -4.54
N LYS A 176 -8.50 5.24 -5.61
CA LYS A 176 -9.29 6.22 -6.37
C LYS A 176 -10.48 5.60 -7.08
N LEU A 177 -10.29 4.45 -7.71
CA LEU A 177 -11.32 3.81 -8.55
C LEU A 177 -12.32 2.96 -7.77
N TRP A 178 -11.96 2.52 -6.57
CA TRP A 178 -12.82 1.69 -5.72
C TRP A 178 -13.35 2.45 -4.51
N THR A 179 -12.47 2.98 -3.65
CA THR A 179 -12.84 3.59 -2.36
C THR A 179 -13.55 4.94 -2.52
N PHE A 180 -13.22 5.71 -3.56
CA PHE A 180 -13.82 7.03 -3.81
C PHE A 180 -14.88 7.05 -4.92
N ARG A 181 -15.44 5.90 -5.33
CA ARG A 181 -16.62 5.87 -6.20
C ARG A 181 -17.74 6.67 -5.54
N LYS A 182 -18.17 7.75 -6.19
CA LYS A 182 -19.30 8.56 -5.73
C LYS A 182 -20.57 7.69 -5.72
N THR A 183 -21.09 7.38 -4.54
CA THR A 183 -22.42 6.78 -4.41
C THR A 183 -23.43 7.79 -4.98
N ARG A 184 -24.21 7.39 -6.01
CA ARG A 184 -25.40 8.16 -6.41
C ARG A 184 -26.42 8.01 -5.29
N VAL A 185 -26.74 9.11 -4.61
CA VAL A 185 -27.89 9.16 -3.71
C VAL A 185 -29.13 9.21 -4.60
N VAL A 186 -29.90 8.12 -4.62
CA VAL A 186 -31.26 8.14 -5.17
C VAL A 186 -32.14 8.75 -4.08
N LEU A 187 -32.71 9.93 -4.35
CA LEU A 187 -33.69 10.54 -3.46
C LEU A 187 -35.04 9.90 -3.77
N GLU A 188 -35.53 9.05 -2.87
CA GLU A 188 -36.90 8.55 -2.91
C GLU A 188 -37.82 9.69 -2.45
N GLN A 189 -38.67 10.18 -3.36
CA GLN A 189 -39.69 11.17 -3.04
C GLN A 189 -40.83 10.47 -2.30
N ALA A 190 -41.23 11.00 -1.14
CA ALA A 190 -42.36 10.48 -0.38
C ALA A 190 -43.67 10.61 -1.20
N PRO A 191 -44.58 9.62 -1.12
CA PRO A 191 -45.86 9.68 -1.82
C PRO A 191 -46.68 10.88 -1.33
N VAL A 192 -47.25 11.61 -2.30
CA VAL A 192 -48.10 12.80 -2.14
C VAL A 192 -49.43 12.50 -1.47
#